data_AF-A0A2V7F0A8-F1
#
_entry.id   AF-A0A2V7F0A8-F1
#
_cell.length_a   1.000
_cell.length_b   1.000
_cell.length_c   1.000
_cell.angle_alpha   90.00
_cell.angle_beta   90.00
_cell.angle_gamma   90.00
#
_symmetry.space_group_name_H-M   'P 1'
#
loop_
_entity.id
_entity.type
_entity.pdbx_description
1 polymer ?
#
loop_
_entity_poly.entity_id
_entity_poly.type
_entity_poly.pdbx_seq_one_letter_code
_entity_poly.pdbx_strand_id
1 'polypeptide(L)'
;RACSDIPRLDLKLVVHHGRFVRQTVGGRARVAGPDVILVHRLLKNPVNGSAYLLLTASALERVGVDPVASRMQQHFVSYPHLGEVPCFVADLEPLARPDFAAAPVLAA
;
A
#
# COMPACT_ATOMS: atom_id res chain seq x y z
N ARG A 1 -20.14 -7.28 -14.90
CA ARG A 1 -19.07 -6.33 -15.28
C ARG A 1 -17.71 -6.61 -14.64
N ALA A 2 -17.61 -7.44 -13.59
CA ALA A 2 -16.34 -7.69 -12.88
C ALA A 2 -15.14 -8.12 -13.76
N CYS A 3 -15.32 -9.03 -14.73
CA CYS A 3 -14.20 -9.52 -15.56
C CYS A 3 -13.75 -8.54 -16.64
N SER A 4 -14.63 -7.65 -17.11
CA SER A 4 -14.32 -6.69 -18.17
C SER A 4 -13.47 -5.52 -17.68
N ASP A 5 -13.46 -5.26 -16.38
CA ASP A 5 -12.74 -4.15 -15.75
C ASP A 5 -11.35 -4.59 -15.24
N ILE A 6 -11.02 -5.88 -15.25
CA ILE A 6 -9.70 -6.41 -14.86
C ILE A 6 -8.54 -5.70 -15.58
N PRO A 7 -8.59 -5.42 -16.90
CA PRO A 7 -7.51 -4.71 -17.59
C PRO A 7 -7.31 -3.26 -17.14
N ARG A 8 -8.25 -2.70 -16.37
CA ARG A 8 -8.24 -1.34 -15.84
C ARG A 8 -7.89 -1.29 -14.35
N LEU A 9 -7.53 -2.44 -13.76
CA LEU A 9 -7.04 -2.48 -12.38
C LEU A 9 -5.59 -2.00 -12.32
N ASP A 10 -5.36 -1.08 -11.40
CA ASP A 10 -4.04 -0.57 -11.05
C ASP A 10 -3.69 -0.94 -9.60
N LEU A 11 -2.43 -0.74 -9.20
CA LEU A 11 -1.91 -1.19 -7.92
C LEU A 11 -1.51 -0.03 -6.99
N LYS A 12 -2.09 -0.02 -5.79
CA LYS A 12 -1.63 0.81 -4.66
C LYS A 12 -0.80 -0.02 -3.70
N LEU A 13 0.48 0.29 -3.56
CA LEU A 13 1.38 -0.30 -2.57
C LEU A 13 1.52 0.66 -1.40
N VAL A 14 1.21 0.21 -0.18
CA VAL A 14 1.38 1.01 1.03
C VAL A 14 2.31 0.27 1.98
N VAL A 15 3.38 0.93 2.41
CA VAL A 15 4.38 0.35 3.33
C VAL A 15 4.49 1.19 4.58
N HIS A 16 4.39 0.50 5.70
CA HIS A 16 4.55 1.09 7.02
C HIS A 16 5.46 0.20 7.87
N HIS A 17 6.34 0.83 8.64
CA HIS A 17 7.17 0.15 9.63
C HIS A 17 6.69 0.57 11.03
N GLY A 18 6.26 -0.43 11.81
CA GLY A 18 5.64 -0.22 13.11
C GLY A 18 5.49 -1.51 13.91
N ARG A 19 4.88 -1.40 15.08
CA ARG A 19 4.67 -2.47 16.04
C ARG A 19 3.32 -3.16 15.82
N PHE A 20 3.33 -4.48 15.91
CA PHE A 20 2.11 -5.28 15.87
C PHE A 20 2.22 -6.46 16.82
N VAL A 21 1.07 -6.99 17.21
CA VAL A 21 0.94 -8.22 17.98
C VAL A 21 0.48 -9.33 17.04
N ARG A 22 1.09 -10.51 17.16
CA ARG A 22 0.61 -11.73 16.52
C ARG A 22 -0.34 -12.44 17.46
N GLN A 23 -1.50 -12.85 16.94
CA GLN A 23 -2.51 -13.60 17.68
C GLN A 23 -3.14 -14.67 16.80
N THR A 24 -3.70 -15.72 17.41
CA THR A 24 -4.42 -16.78 16.70
C THR A 24 -5.91 -16.60 16.90
N VAL A 25 -6.66 -16.47 15.80
CA VAL A 25 -8.12 -16.31 15.80
C VAL A 25 -8.73 -17.39 14.91
N GLY A 26 -9.58 -18.26 15.47
CA GLY A 26 -10.17 -19.37 14.72
C GLY A 26 -9.13 -20.29 14.07
N GLY A 27 -8.04 -20.57 14.80
CA GLY A 27 -6.92 -21.40 14.32
C GLY A 27 -5.99 -20.73 13.30
N ARG A 28 -6.22 -19.46 12.94
CA ARG A 28 -5.40 -18.72 11.96
C ARG A 28 -4.60 -17.61 12.62
N ALA A 29 -3.31 -17.51 12.29
CA ALA A 29 -2.47 -16.40 12.70
C ALA A 29 -2.95 -15.09 12.07
N ARG A 30 -3.02 -14.03 12.89
CA ARG A 30 -3.42 -12.67 12.53
C ARG A 30 -2.46 -11.69 13.17
N VAL A 31 -2.31 -10.52 12.54
CA VAL A 31 -1.62 -9.37 13.13
C VAL A 31 -2.65 -8.33 13.56
N ALA A 32 -2.39 -7.64 14.66
CA ALA A 32 -3.23 -6.55 15.14
C ALA A 32 -2.41 -5.48 15.88
N GLY A 33 -3.01 -4.31 16.04
CA GLY A 33 -2.41 -3.18 16.75
C GLY A 33 -2.67 -1.85 16.05
N PRO A 34 -2.34 -0.72 16.69
CA PRO A 34 -2.53 0.62 16.12
C PRO A 34 -1.86 0.80 14.74
N ASP A 35 -0.63 0.32 14.56
CA ASP A 35 0.10 0.45 13.29
C ASP A 35 -0.50 -0.41 12.16
N VAL A 36 -1.15 -1.52 12.51
CA VAL A 36 -1.94 -2.33 11.56
C VAL A 36 -3.23 -1.60 11.15
N ILE A 37 -3.89 -0.93 12.10
CA ILE A 37 -5.06 -0.10 11.79
C ILE A 37 -4.65 1.09 10.90
N LEU A 38 -3.50 1.72 11.19
CA LEU A 38 -2.97 2.82 10.41
C LEU A 38 -2.75 2.41 8.95
N VAL A 39 -1.99 1.33 8.68
CA VAL A 39 -1.72 0.91 7.30
C VAL A 39 -3.01 0.55 6.55
N HIS A 40 -3.99 -0.05 7.22
CA HIS A 40 -5.30 -0.32 6.61
C HIS A 40 -6.10 0.95 6.31
N ARG A 41 -6.00 1.99 7.13
CA ARG A 41 -6.62 3.29 6.85
C ARG A 41 -5.90 4.02 5.73
N LEU A 42 -4.57 3.92 5.68
CA LEU A 42 -3.76 4.47 4.60
C LEU A 42 -4.14 3.84 3.25
N LEU A 43 -4.61 2.60 3.16
CA LEU A 43 -5.14 2.07 1.89
C LEU A 43 -6.35 2.86 1.34
N LYS A 44 -7.04 3.62 2.18
CA LYS A 44 -8.20 4.46 1.83
C LYS A 44 -7.87 5.96 1.84
N ASN A 45 -6.59 6.30 1.72
CA ASN A 45 -6.11 7.68 1.76
C ASN A 45 -6.64 8.52 0.56
N PRO A 46 -6.60 9.86 0.65
CA PRO A 46 -7.09 10.76 -0.39
C PRO A 46 -6.05 11.11 -1.49
N VAL A 47 -4.89 10.44 -1.54
CA VAL A 47 -3.89 10.64 -2.60
C VAL A 47 -4.49 10.23 -3.94
N ASN A 48 -4.43 11.17 -4.89
CA ASN A 48 -4.89 10.99 -6.26
C ASN A 48 -3.94 10.08 -7.02
N GLY A 49 -4.48 9.22 -7.90
CA GLY A 49 -3.70 8.25 -8.66
C GLY A 49 -4.22 6.83 -8.46
N SER A 50 -4.14 6.03 -9.53
CA SER A 50 -4.59 4.65 -9.54
C SER A 50 -3.44 3.66 -9.27
N ALA A 51 -2.20 4.00 -9.67
CA ALA A 51 -1.00 3.19 -9.46
C ALA A 51 0.11 3.97 -8.71
N TYR A 52 0.41 3.63 -7.47
CA TYR A 52 1.46 4.29 -6.70
C TYR A 52 2.02 3.47 -5.53
N LEU A 53 3.22 3.83 -5.09
CA LEU A 53 3.83 3.44 -3.83
C LEU A 53 3.69 4.57 -2.82
N LEU A 54 3.20 4.27 -1.62
CA LEU A 54 3.17 5.17 -0.47
C LEU A 54 4.02 4.57 0.66
N LEU A 55 5.05 5.29 1.07
CA LEU A 55 5.89 4.98 2.23
C LEU A 55 5.57 5.96 3.37
N THR A 56 5.22 5.47 4.55
CA THR A 56 5.25 6.34 5.76
C THR A 56 6.69 6.73 6.08
N ALA A 57 6.92 7.84 6.77
CA ALA A 57 8.28 8.26 7.18
C ALA A 57 9.08 7.14 7.86
N SER A 58 8.47 6.39 8.78
CA SER A 58 9.12 5.26 9.45
C SER A 58 9.52 4.13 8.49
N ALA A 59 8.77 3.93 7.40
CA ALA A 59 9.09 2.96 6.37
C ALA A 59 10.22 3.47 5.46
N LEU A 60 10.20 4.75 5.08
CA LEU A 60 11.26 5.36 4.27
C LEU A 60 12.61 5.28 5.00
N GLU A 61 12.64 5.65 6.28
CA GLU A 61 13.82 5.52 7.15
C GLU A 61 14.32 4.06 7.20
N ARG A 62 13.41 3.11 7.35
CA ARG A 62 13.77 1.70 7.47
C ARG A 62 14.30 1.09 6.18
N VAL A 63 13.76 1.52 5.04
CA VAL A 63 14.17 1.09 3.70
C VAL A 63 15.47 1.78 3.28
N GLY A 64 15.73 2.99 3.77
CA GLY A 64 16.98 3.72 3.52
C GLY A 64 17.06 4.34 2.12
N VAL A 65 15.91 4.75 1.58
CA VAL A 65 15.83 5.43 0.27
C VAL A 65 15.79 6.94 0.47
N ASP A 66 16.51 7.67 -0.39
CA ASP A 66 16.42 9.13 -0.46
C ASP A 66 15.16 9.53 -1.24
N PRO A 67 14.19 10.20 -0.61
CA PRO A 67 12.93 10.57 -1.25
C PRO A 67 13.12 11.56 -2.40
N VAL A 68 14.13 12.42 -2.35
CA VAL A 68 14.40 13.40 -3.41
C VAL A 68 15.01 12.71 -4.62
N ALA A 69 16.02 11.86 -4.40
CA ALA A 69 16.65 11.09 -5.47
C ALA A 69 15.66 10.15 -6.16
N SER A 70 14.70 9.60 -5.41
CA SER A 70 13.63 8.75 -5.93
C SER A 70 12.39 9.50 -6.42
N ARG A 71 12.45 10.84 -6.53
CA ARG A 71 11.36 11.70 -7.03
C ARG A 71 10.03 11.49 -6.28
N MET A 72 10.10 11.16 -5.00
CA MET A 72 8.92 10.97 -4.17
C MET A 72 8.33 12.31 -3.75
N GLN A 73 7.02 12.42 -3.83
CA GLN A 73 6.27 13.58 -3.34
C GLN A 73 5.88 13.39 -1.89
N GLN A 74 6.07 14.43 -1.07
CA GLN A 74 5.66 14.39 0.33
C GLN A 74 4.14 14.64 0.45
N HIS A 75 3.48 13.84 1.27
CA HIS A 75 2.08 13.95 1.61
C HIS A 75 1.89 13.82 3.12
N PHE A 76 0.86 14.48 3.66
CA PHE A 76 0.48 14.36 5.06
C PHE A 76 -0.92 13.79 5.13
N VAL A 77 -1.08 12.70 5.89
CA VAL A 77 -2.39 12.07 6.11
C VAL A 77 -2.70 12.14 7.60
N SER A 78 -3.82 12.77 7.95
CA SER A 78 -4.23 12.94 9.34
C SER A 78 -5.43 12.05 9.67
N TYR A 79 -5.39 11.41 10.84
CA TYR A 79 -6.51 10.65 11.39
C TYR A 79 -6.80 11.06 12.84
N PRO A 80 -8.08 11.23 13.24
CA PRO A 80 -8.44 11.76 14.57
C PRO A 80 -7.81 11.09 15.79
N HIS A 81 -7.47 9.79 15.70
CA HIS A 81 -6.91 9.01 16.80
C HIS A 81 -5.53 8.43 16.52
N LEU A 82 -4.94 8.73 15.35
CA LEU A 82 -3.60 8.25 14.96
C LEU A 82 -2.63 9.42 14.71
N GLY A 83 -3.12 10.66 14.75
CA GLY A 83 -2.33 11.85 14.48
C GLY A 83 -2.06 12.06 13.00
N GLU A 84 -1.09 12.93 12.74
CA GLU A 84 -0.58 13.21 11.40
C GLU A 84 0.53 12.22 11.04
N VAL A 85 0.45 11.66 9.84
CA VAL A 85 1.39 10.66 9.34
C VAL A 85 2.05 11.21 8.08
N PRO A 86 3.32 11.66 8.18
CA PRO A 86 4.10 12.04 7.02
C PRO A 86 4.33 10.82 6.12
N CYS A 87 4.07 11.00 4.85
CA CYS A 87 4.13 9.99 3.81
C CYS A 87 4.91 10.52 2.61
N PHE A 88 5.47 9.60 1.84
CA PHE A 88 6.18 9.85 0.60
C PHE A 88 5.59 8.96 -0.48
N VAL A 89 5.17 9.56 -1.59
CA VAL A 89 4.46 8.89 -2.68
C VAL A 89 5.33 8.91 -3.92
N ALA A 90 5.50 7.75 -4.55
CA ALA A 90 6.06 7.62 -5.88
C ALA A 90 5.00 7.04 -6.79
N ASP A 91 4.79 7.66 -7.96
CA ASP A 91 3.99 7.03 -9.01
C ASP A 91 4.67 5.73 -9.43
N LEU A 92 3.88 4.67 -9.52
CA LEU A 92 4.34 3.47 -10.19
C LEU A 92 4.10 3.74 -11.67
N GLU A 93 5.15 4.16 -12.40
CA GLU A 93 5.16 4.06 -13.86
C GLU A 93 4.64 2.67 -14.25
N PRO A 94 3.96 2.50 -15.40
CA PRO A 94 3.29 1.25 -15.74
C PRO A 94 4.27 0.08 -15.61
N LEU A 95 4.19 -0.64 -14.48
CA LEU A 95 4.86 -1.92 -14.31
C LEU A 95 4.38 -2.74 -15.50
N ALA A 96 5.32 -3.12 -16.38
CA ALA A 96 5.01 -3.76 -17.66
C ALA A 96 3.83 -4.71 -17.47
N ARG A 97 2.66 -4.33 -18.03
CA ARG A 97 1.39 -4.94 -17.60
C ARG A 97 1.47 -6.42 -17.98
N PRO A 98 1.48 -7.35 -17.01
CA PRO A 98 1.50 -8.75 -17.36
C PRO A 98 0.23 -9.05 -18.16
N ASP A 99 0.35 -9.79 -19.25
CA ASP A 99 -0.81 -10.19 -20.05
C ASP A 99 -1.58 -11.28 -19.31
N PHE A 100 -2.49 -10.86 -18.44
CA PHE A 100 -3.38 -11.76 -17.71
C PHE A 100 -4.42 -12.44 -18.61
N ALA A 101 -4.60 -12.00 -19.87
CA ALA A 101 -5.51 -12.65 -20.82
C ALA A 101 -4.91 -13.93 -21.41
N ALA A 102 -3.58 -14.04 -21.44
CA ALA A 102 -2.87 -15.22 -21.95
C ALA A 102 -2.60 -16.29 -20.87
N ALA A 103 -2.82 -15.99 -19.58
CA ALA A 103 -2.65 -16.97 -18.52
C ALA A 103 -3.83 -17.95 -18.53
N PRO A 104 -3.62 -19.26 -18.80
CA PRO A 104 -4.69 -20.23 -18.72
C PRO A 104 -5.24 -20.22 -17.29
N VAL A 105 -6.55 -20.01 -17.17
CA VAL A 105 -7.25 -20.30 -15.92
C VAL A 105 -7.04 -21.79 -15.66
N LEU A 106 -6.18 -22.13 -14.70
CA LEU A 106 -6.13 -23.50 -14.18
C LEU A 106 -7.50 -23.78 -13.58
N ALA A 107 -8.36 -24.44 -14.36
CA ALA A 107 -9.60 -25.01 -13.88
C ALA A 107 -9.23 -26.13 -12.91
N ALA A 108 -9.64 -25.98 -11.66
CA ALA A 108 -9.68 -27.05 -10.66
C ALA A 108 -11.03 -27.78 -10.75
#